data_AF-A0A2V5R5C4-F1
#
_entry.id   AF-A0A2V5R5C4-F1
#
_cell.length_a   1.000
_cell.length_b   1.000
_cell.length_c   1.000
_cell.angle_alpha   90.00
_cell.angle_beta   90.00
_cell.angle_gamma   90.00
#
_symmetry.space_group_name_H-M   'P 1'
#
loop_
_entity.id
_entity.type
_entity.pdbx_description
1 polymer ?
#
loop_
_entity_poly.entity_id
_entity_poly.type
_entity_poly.pdbx_seq_one_letter_code
_entity_poly.pdbx_strand_id
1 'polypeptide(L)' 'MTTSIWFWIAFHIGVFIAIGIDLFTFKLRDRELSIRAAARRTVSWVLISLGFNALVWRLKGPHHGIDFFTGYLIEYSLSV' A
#
# COMPACT_ATOMS: atom_id res chain seq x y z
N MET A 1 15.96 9.80 16.27
CA MET A 1 16.31 8.46 15.75
C MET A 1 16.72 8.61 14.29
N THR A 2 17.97 8.35 13.94
CA THR A 2 18.39 8.34 12.53
C THR A 2 17.81 7.09 11.85
N THR A 3 16.98 7.28 10.83
CA THR A 3 16.41 6.16 10.07
C THR A 3 17.51 5.54 9.21
N SER A 4 17.77 4.24 9.40
CA SER A 4 18.78 3.51 8.63
C SER A 4 18.47 3.55 7.13
N ILE A 5 19.51 3.65 6.29
CA ILE A 5 19.38 3.59 4.83
C ILE A 5 18.71 2.29 4.37
N TRP A 6 18.92 1.19 5.11
CA TRP A 6 18.30 -0.10 4.82
C TRP A 6 16.76 -0.07 4.91
N PHE A 7 16.20 0.75 5.79
CA PHE A 7 14.75 0.95 5.86
C PHE A 7 14.22 1.58 4.58
N TRP A 8 14.91 2.62 4.08
CA TRP A 8 14.53 3.30 2.84
C TRP A 8 14.69 2.39 1.63
N ILE A 9 15.76 1.60 1.57
CA ILE A 9 15.95 0.60 0.51
C ILE A 9 14.80 -0.42 0.52
N ALA A 10 14.47 -0.99 1.69
CA ALA A 10 13.38 -1.95 1.83
C ALA A 10 12.01 -1.35 1.45
N PHE A 11 11.77 -0.10 1.85
CA PHE A 11 10.55 0.63 1.48
C PHE A 11 10.42 0.78 -0.04
N HIS A 12 11.46 1.28 -0.73
CA HIS A 12 11.42 1.46 -2.18
C HIS A 12 11.28 0.14 -2.93
N ILE A 13 11.96 -0.92 -2.48
CA ILE A 13 11.77 -2.27 -3.03
C ILE A 13 10.30 -2.69 -2.91
N GLY A 14 9.68 -2.48 -1.75
CA GLY A 14 8.26 -2.76 -1.54
C GLY A 14 7.36 -1.95 -2.48
N VAL A 15 7.64 -0.66 -2.67
CA VAL A 15 6.91 0.21 -3.61
C VAL A 15 7.04 -0.29 -5.05
N PHE A 16 8.25 -0.63 -5.51
CA PHE A 16 8.45 -1.14 -6.87
C PHE A 16 7.77 -2.48 -7.10
N ILE A 17 7.75 -3.37 -6.10
CA ILE A 17 6.99 -4.62 -6.15
C ILE A 17 5.49 -4.32 -6.28
N ALA A 18 4.95 -3.40 -5.48
CA ALA A 18 3.54 -3.03 -5.54
C ALA A 18 3.15 -2.46 -6.92
N ILE A 19 3.95 -1.51 -7.44
CA ILE A 19 3.76 -0.95 -8.78
C ILE A 19 3.85 -2.06 -9.84
N GLY A 20 4.84 -2.94 -9.75
CA GLY A 20 5.01 -4.07 -10.66
C GLY A 20 3.76 -4.94 -10.68
N ILE A 21 3.30 -5.41 -9.52
CA ILE A 21 2.07 -6.23 -9.40
C ILE A 21 0.90 -5.53 -10.07
N ASP A 22 0.72 -4.23 -9.80
CA ASP A 22 -0.40 -3.49 -10.34
C ASP A 22 -0.36 -3.42 -11.87
N LEU A 23 0.78 -3.01 -12.45
CA LEU A 23 1.02 -2.93 -13.89
C LEU A 23 0.87 -4.29 -14.61
N PHE A 24 1.47 -5.35 -14.06
CA PHE A 24 1.36 -6.70 -14.64
C PHE A 24 -0.09 -7.21 -14.59
N THR A 25 -0.81 -6.95 -13.50
CA THR A 25 -2.22 -7.35 -13.36
C THR A 25 -3.13 -6.58 -14.31
N PHE A 26 -2.78 -5.34 -14.69
CA PHE A 26 -3.51 -4.56 -15.69
C PHE A 26 -3.34 -5.09 -17.12
N LYS A 27 -2.13 -5.53 -17.50
CA LYS A 27 -1.83 -6.01 -18.86
C LYS A 27 -2.53 -7.33 -19.23
N LEU A 28 -3.03 -8.08 -18.24
CA LEU A 28 -3.67 -9.39 -18.42
C LEU A 28 -5.20 -9.33 -18.60
N ARG A 29 -5.79 -8.14 -18.78
CA ARG A 29 -7.25 -7.95 -18.78
C ARG A 29 -7.83 -7.68 -20.17
N ASP A 30 -8.39 -8.72 -20.78
CA ASP A 30 -9.26 -8.66 -21.98
C ASP A 30 -10.76 -8.79 -21.65
N ARG A 31 -11.18 -8.75 -20.37
CA ARG A 31 -12.59 -8.91 -19.96
C ARG A 31 -13.05 -7.88 -18.93
N GLU A 32 -14.33 -7.50 -19.03
CA GLU A 32 -15.04 -6.64 -18.09
C GLU A 32 -14.90 -7.12 -16.64
N LEU A 33 -14.62 -6.17 -15.76
CA LEU A 33 -14.45 -6.45 -14.34
C LEU A 33 -15.80 -6.62 -13.65
N SER A 34 -16.06 -7.84 -13.20
CA SER A 34 -17.09 -8.07 -12.21
C SER A 34 -16.80 -7.25 -10.94
N ILE A 35 -17.84 -6.65 -10.36
CA ILE A 35 -17.81 -5.92 -9.08
C ILE A 35 -17.12 -6.73 -7.98
N ARG A 36 -17.33 -8.06 -7.95
CA ARG A 36 -16.68 -8.95 -6.97
C ARG A 36 -15.16 -9.00 -7.13
N ALA A 37 -14.67 -8.98 -8.37
CA ALA A 37 -13.23 -8.97 -8.65
C ALA A 37 -12.61 -7.61 -8.30
N ALA A 38 -13.31 -6.51 -8.56
CA ALA A 38 -12.89 -5.16 -8.17
C ALA A 38 -12.80 -5.05 -6.63
N ALA A 39 -13.85 -5.43 -5.91
CA ALA A 39 -13.89 -5.37 -4.45
C ALA A 39 -12.75 -6.19 -3.80
N ARG A 40 -12.49 -7.41 -4.29
CA ARG A 40 -11.38 -8.24 -3.79
C ARG A 40 -10.03 -7.56 -4.00
N ARG A 41 -9.82 -6.91 -5.15
CA ARG A 41 -8.57 -6.19 -5.43
C ARG A 41 -8.39 -5.00 -4.50
N THR A 42 -9.46 -4.22 -4.28
CA THR A 42 -9.45 -3.11 -3.33
C THR A 42 -9.12 -3.59 -1.92
N VAL A 43 -9.81 -4.61 -1.42
CA VAL A 43 -9.57 -5.16 -0.08
C VAL A 43 -8.13 -5.65 0.07
N SER A 44 -7.59 -6.36 -0.92
CA SER A 44 -6.19 -6.81 -0.87
C SER A 44 -5.22 -5.65 -0.72
N TRP A 45 -5.40 -4.56 -1.47
CA TRP A 45 -4.54 -3.38 -1.37
C TRP A 45 -4.69 -2.63 -0.03
N VAL A 46 -5.92 -2.51 0.47
CA VAL A 46 -6.19 -1.94 1.79
C VAL A 46 -5.45 -2.73 2.87
N LEU A 47 -5.52 -4.06 2.85
CA LEU A 47 -4.83 -4.92 3.81
C LEU A 47 -3.30 -4.76 3.76
N ILE A 48 -2.73 -4.61 2.56
CA ILE A 48 -1.29 -4.35 2.39
C ILE A 48 -0.91 -3.01 3.03
N SER A 49 -1.68 -1.94 2.77
CA SER A 49 -1.45 -0.62 3.36
C SER A 49 -1.55 -0.65 4.89
N LEU A 50 -2.55 -1.34 5.45
CA LEU A 50 -2.71 -1.50 6.89
C LEU A 50 -1.57 -2.34 7.51
N GLY A 51 -1.11 -3.38 6.81
CA GLY A 51 0.05 -4.18 7.22
C GLY A 51 1.32 -3.33 7.30
N PHE A 52 1.56 -2.48 6.30
CA PHE A 52 2.68 -1.53 6.33
C PHE A 52 2.51 -0.48 7.42
N ASN A 53 1.29 0.02 7.65
CA ASN A 53 1.02 0.93 8.76
C ASN A 53 1.39 0.31 10.12
N ALA A 54 1.01 -0.93 10.36
CA ALA A 54 1.36 -1.65 11.58
C ALA A 54 2.88 -1.83 11.72
N LEU A 55 3.59 -2.07 10.61
CA LEU A 55 5.06 -2.11 10.59
C LEU A 55 5.67 -0.77 10.98
N VAL A 56 5.18 0.34 10.41
CA VAL A 56 5.62 1.71 10.76
C VAL A 56 5.35 1.98 12.23
N TRP A 57 4.15 1.65 12.73
CA TRP A 57 3.81 1.80 14.14
C TRP A 57 4.81 1.07 15.04
N ARG A 58 5.14 -0.18 14.73
CA ARG A 58 6.08 -0.98 15.52
C ARG A 58 7.53 -0.44 15.46
N LEU A 59 7.99 0.03 14.31
CA LEU A 59 9.39 0.44 14.11
C LEU A 59 9.65 1.92 14.43
N LYS A 60 8.64 2.78 14.28
CA LYS A 60 8.75 4.24 14.38
C LYS A 60 7.85 4.84 15.46
N GLY A 61 6.98 4.03 16.05
CA GLY A 61 6.09 4.44 17.12
C GLY A 61 4.74 4.97 16.63
N PRO A 62 3.83 5.28 17.58
CA PRO A 62 2.44 5.59 17.28
C PRO A 62 2.25 6.85 16.43
N HIS A 63 3.07 7.90 16.66
CA HIS A 63 2.96 9.17 15.92
C HIS A 63 3.09 8.96 14.41
N HIS A 64 4.18 8.32 13.97
CA HIS A 64 4.42 8.04 12.57
C HIS A 64 3.43 7.02 11.98
N GLY A 65 2.92 6.10 12.80
CA GLY A 65 1.82 5.21 12.41
C GLY A 65 0.55 6.01 12.08
N ILE A 66 0.15 6.95 12.95
CA ILE A 66 -1.03 7.78 12.72
C ILE A 66 -0.84 8.70 11.51
N ASP A 67 0.36 9.28 11.32
CA ASP A 67 0.68 10.11 10.16
C ASP A 67 0.49 9.33 8.84
N PHE A 68 1.04 8.11 8.77
CA PHE A 68 0.88 7.25 7.59
C PHE A 68 -0.59 6.87 7.37
N PHE A 69 -1.30 6.46 8.43
CA PHE A 69 -2.68 6.02 8.30
C PHE A 69 -3.60 7.15 7.83
N THR A 70 -3.42 8.34 8.39
CA THR A 70 -4.18 9.53 8.00
C THR A 70 -3.90 9.90 6.55
N GLY A 71 -2.63 9.94 6.15
CA GLY A 71 -2.26 10.17 4.76
C GLY A 71 -2.87 9.13 3.82
N TYR A 72 -2.80 7.85 4.19
CA TYR A 72 -3.41 6.77 3.41
C TYR A 72 -4.93 6.95 3.24
N LEU A 73 -5.67 7.32 4.29
CA LEU A 73 -7.11 7.55 4.19
C LEU A 73 -7.46 8.74 3.28
N ILE A 74 -6.65 9.81 3.32
CA ILE A 74 -6.82 10.97 2.43
C ILE A 74 -6.64 10.54 0.97
N GLU A 75 -5.52 9.88 0.66
CA GLU A 75 -5.22 9.42 -0.70
C GLU A 75 -6.26 8.39 -1.19
N TYR A 76 -6.69 7.48 -0.32
CA TYR A 76 -7.74 6.51 -0.66
C TYR A 76 -9.08 7.22 -0.98
N SER A 77 -9.43 8.27 -0.24
CA SER A 77 -10.65 9.04 -0.50
C SER A 77 -10.61 9.78 -1.85
N LEU A 78 -9.42 10.12 -2.35
CA LEU A 78 -9.23 10.73 -3.67
C LEU A 78 -9.22 9.71 -4.82
N SER A 79 -9.19 8.41 -4.51
CA SER A 79 -9.10 7.35 -5.53
C SER A 79 -10.46 6.88 -6.10
N VAL A 80 -11.55 7.53 -5.68
CA VAL A 80 -12.95 7.28 -6.11
C VAL A 80 -13.23 7.87 -7.49
#